data_AF-A0A4X1UM49-F1
#
_entry.id   AF-A0A4X1UM49-F1
#
_cell.length_a   1.000
_cell.length_b   1.000
_cell.length_c   1.000
_cell.angle_alpha   90.00
_cell.angle_beta   90.00
_cell.angle_gamma   90.00
#
_symmetry.space_group_name_H-M   'P 1'
#
loop_
_entity.id
_entity.type
_entity.pdbx_description
1 polymer ?
#
loop_
_entity_poly.entity_id
_entity_poly.type
_entity_poly.pdbx_seq_one_letter_code
_entity_poly.pdbx_strand_id
1 'polypeptide(L)'
;MARGPGLALLSLSLLPPLLLLVAVIGHAAAQDNCTCPTNKMTMCERSGPGGRCQCRALGSGLLVDCSTLTSKCLLLKARMSASKSGRALVRPSEHALVDNDGLYDPDCDQQGSFKARQCNQTSVCWCVNSVGVRRTDKGDQSLRCDELVRTHHILIDLRHRPDTRAFNHSDLDAELRRLFRERYLLHPKFVAAVHYEHPTIQIELQQNASQKAAGDVDIADAAYYFERDVKGESVFPGRGGLDVRVRGEPLLLERTLIYYLDEKPPSSP
;
A
#
# COMPACT_ATOMS: atom_id res chain seq x y z
N MET A 1 -32.79 -89.59 -26.74
CA MET A 1 -32.27 -90.77 -26.03
C MET A 1 -30.75 -90.75 -26.08
N ALA A 2 -30.14 -91.10 -24.95
CA ALA A 2 -28.77 -91.60 -24.77
C ALA A 2 -27.57 -90.62 -24.69
N ARG A 3 -27.00 -90.63 -23.46
CA ARG A 3 -25.56 -90.77 -23.10
C ARG A 3 -24.64 -89.54 -23.19
N GLY A 4 -24.17 -89.09 -22.02
CA GLY A 4 -22.81 -88.51 -21.86
C GLY A 4 -21.75 -89.62 -21.82
N PRO A 5 -20.58 -89.46 -21.17
CA PRO A 5 -19.85 -88.25 -20.75
C PRO A 5 -18.36 -88.28 -21.20
N GLY A 6 -17.56 -87.30 -20.79
CA GLY A 6 -16.12 -87.49 -20.56
C GLY A 6 -15.19 -86.48 -21.20
N LEU A 7 -14.65 -85.55 -20.41
CA LEU A 7 -13.30 -85.69 -19.84
C LEU A 7 -12.99 -84.50 -18.93
N ALA A 8 -12.50 -84.85 -17.76
CA ALA A 8 -12.12 -83.96 -16.67
C ALA A 8 -10.77 -83.29 -16.91
N LEU A 9 -10.60 -82.09 -16.35
CA LEU A 9 -9.36 -81.58 -15.74
C LEU A 9 -9.80 -80.51 -14.73
N LEU A 10 -9.89 -80.87 -13.45
CA LEU A 10 -8.91 -80.54 -12.39
C LEU A 10 -8.71 -79.02 -12.26
N SER A 11 -9.55 -78.35 -11.48
CA SER A 11 -9.32 -78.02 -10.05
C SER A 11 -8.16 -77.06 -9.80
N LEU A 12 -8.46 -75.85 -9.32
CA LEU A 12 -7.97 -75.36 -8.02
C LEU A 12 -8.72 -74.08 -7.64
N SER A 13 -9.49 -74.20 -6.56
CA SER A 13 -10.17 -73.15 -5.80
C SER A 13 -9.19 -72.28 -5.02
N LEU A 14 -9.34 -70.95 -5.05
CA LEU A 14 -8.86 -70.03 -4.00
C LEU A 14 -9.72 -68.74 -4.01
N LEU A 15 -10.20 -68.38 -2.81
CA LEU A 15 -11.12 -67.28 -2.47
C LEU A 15 -10.51 -65.86 -2.71
N PRO A 16 -11.34 -64.80 -2.83
CA PRO A 16 -10.88 -63.44 -3.15
C PRO A 16 -10.28 -62.71 -1.93
N PRO A 17 -9.26 -61.84 -2.10
CA PRO A 17 -8.81 -60.98 -1.02
C PRO A 17 -9.71 -59.74 -0.90
N LEU A 18 -10.33 -59.59 0.27
CA LEU A 18 -11.09 -58.40 0.66
C LEU A 18 -10.11 -57.23 0.87
N LEU A 19 -10.10 -56.25 -0.03
CA LEU A 19 -9.30 -55.03 0.12
C LEU A 19 -9.82 -54.18 1.30
N LEU A 20 -9.00 -53.98 2.33
CA LEU A 20 -9.21 -52.96 3.35
C LEU A 20 -9.04 -51.56 2.70
N LEU A 21 -10.11 -50.77 2.61
CA LEU A 21 -10.01 -49.33 2.42
C LEU A 21 -9.58 -48.69 3.75
N VAL A 22 -8.31 -48.28 3.82
CA VAL A 22 -7.85 -47.35 4.87
C VAL A 22 -8.34 -45.95 4.48
N ALA A 23 -9.33 -45.45 5.19
CA ALA A 23 -9.76 -44.06 5.08
C ALA A 23 -8.65 -43.16 5.65
N VAL A 24 -7.83 -42.59 4.77
CA VAL A 24 -6.92 -41.50 5.12
C VAL A 24 -7.80 -40.29 5.40
N ILE A 25 -8.02 -39.99 6.69
CA ILE A 25 -8.54 -38.69 7.10
C ILE A 25 -7.39 -37.70 6.90
N GLY A 26 -7.27 -37.23 5.66
CA GLY A 26 -6.47 -36.05 5.36
C GLY A 26 -7.05 -34.91 6.19
N HIS A 27 -6.34 -34.52 7.23
CA HIS A 27 -6.56 -33.22 7.85
C HIS A 27 -6.19 -32.21 6.77
N ALA A 28 -7.18 -31.74 6.03
CA ALA A 28 -7.04 -30.53 5.24
C ALA A 28 -6.79 -29.41 6.25
N ALA A 29 -5.51 -29.15 6.55
CA ALA A 29 -5.12 -27.90 7.16
C ALA A 29 -5.58 -26.83 6.18
N ALA A 30 -6.67 -26.14 6.52
CA ALA A 30 -7.06 -24.93 5.82
C ALA A 30 -5.83 -24.00 5.83
N GLN A 31 -5.19 -23.81 4.67
CA GLN A 31 -4.21 -22.75 4.46
C GLN A 31 -4.98 -21.42 4.49
N ASP A 32 -5.40 -20.99 5.69
CA ASP A 32 -5.83 -19.62 5.92
C ASP A 32 -4.60 -18.73 5.76
N ASN A 33 -4.48 -18.16 4.56
CA ASN A 33 -3.33 -17.41 4.08
C ASN A 33 -3.14 -16.13 4.92
N CYS A 34 -2.15 -16.15 5.82
CA CYS A 34 -1.80 -15.02 6.67
C CYS A 34 -1.28 -13.87 5.80
N THR A 35 -2.10 -12.85 5.59
CA THR A 35 -1.83 -11.71 4.72
C THR A 35 -2.27 -10.40 5.40
N CYS A 36 -1.71 -9.28 4.94
CA CYS A 36 -2.04 -7.96 5.46
C CYS A 36 -3.05 -7.27 4.52
N PRO A 37 -4.34 -7.15 4.87
CA PRO A 37 -5.37 -6.58 3.97
C PRO A 37 -5.11 -5.14 3.56
N THR A 38 -4.35 -4.36 4.34
CA THR A 38 -4.04 -2.96 4.04
C THR A 38 -2.69 -2.76 3.37
N ASN A 39 -1.87 -3.80 3.22
CA ASN A 39 -0.52 -3.64 2.69
C ASN A 39 0.05 -4.93 2.07
N LYS A 40 0.19 -4.97 0.74
CA LYS A 40 0.78 -6.11 0.03
C LYS A 40 2.30 -6.22 0.15
N MET A 41 2.98 -5.19 0.67
CA MET A 41 4.45 -5.11 0.79
C MET A 41 4.93 -5.55 2.18
N THR A 42 4.41 -6.67 2.66
CA THR A 42 4.69 -7.23 3.98
C THR A 42 5.07 -8.70 3.90
N MET A 43 5.92 -9.14 4.82
CA MET A 43 6.09 -10.57 5.14
C MET A 43 5.25 -10.91 6.35
N CYS A 44 4.31 -11.86 6.18
CA CYS A 44 3.38 -12.25 7.23
C CYS A 44 3.61 -13.71 7.64
N GLU A 45 3.63 -13.97 8.94
CA GLU A 45 3.83 -15.29 9.54
C GLU A 45 2.89 -15.49 10.75
N ARG A 46 2.51 -16.74 11.02
CA ARG A 46 1.71 -17.10 12.20
C ARG A 46 2.60 -17.26 13.44
N SER A 47 3.37 -16.23 13.76
CA SER A 47 4.29 -16.22 14.91
C SER A 47 3.72 -15.47 16.12
N GLY A 48 2.52 -14.87 15.99
CA GLY A 48 1.90 -14.10 17.06
C GLY A 48 1.30 -14.95 18.19
N PRO A 49 1.09 -14.35 19.39
CA PRO A 49 0.43 -15.02 20.50
C PRO A 49 -0.94 -15.55 20.08
N GLY A 50 -1.22 -16.83 20.37
CA GLY A 50 -2.45 -17.51 19.97
C GLY A 50 -2.53 -17.86 18.47
N GLY A 51 -1.40 -17.92 17.76
CA GLY A 51 -1.36 -18.22 16.32
C GLY A 51 -1.83 -17.06 15.45
N ARG A 52 -1.88 -15.83 16.01
CA ARG A 52 -2.26 -14.62 15.28
C ARG A 52 -1.23 -14.29 14.19
N CYS A 53 -1.74 -13.81 13.06
CA CYS A 53 -0.92 -13.37 11.94
C CYS A 53 -0.14 -12.10 12.34
N GLN A 54 1.19 -12.14 12.22
CA GLN A 54 2.06 -10.99 12.40
C GLN A 54 2.69 -10.64 11.06
N CYS A 55 2.62 -9.37 10.69
CA CYS A 55 3.15 -8.87 9.43
C CYS A 55 4.26 -7.85 9.69
N ARG A 56 5.33 -7.93 8.91
CA ARG A 56 6.47 -7.00 8.93
C ARG A 56 6.60 -6.32 7.59
N ALA A 57 6.78 -4.99 7.59
CA ALA A 57 7.02 -4.25 6.36
C ALA A 57 8.36 -4.67 5.73
N LEU A 58 8.34 -4.95 4.42
CA LEU A 58 9.55 -5.26 3.67
C LEU A 58 10.58 -4.12 3.80
N GLY A 59 11.86 -4.47 3.81
CA GLY A 59 12.97 -3.50 3.93
C GLY A 59 13.24 -3.00 5.35
N SER A 60 12.20 -2.64 6.10
CA SER A 60 12.34 -2.17 7.49
C SER A 60 12.38 -3.30 8.52
N GLY A 61 11.63 -4.39 8.28
CA GLY A 61 11.40 -5.45 9.26
C GLY A 61 10.49 -5.06 10.44
N LEU A 62 9.98 -3.82 10.45
CA LEU A 62 9.10 -3.30 11.50
C LEU A 62 7.73 -3.97 11.42
N LEU A 63 7.16 -4.28 12.58
CA LEU A 63 5.79 -4.81 12.67
C LEU A 63 4.80 -3.77 12.18
N VAL A 64 3.81 -4.21 11.40
CA VAL A 64 2.72 -3.35 10.91
C VAL A 64 1.39 -3.79 11.47
N ASP A 65 0.53 -2.80 11.76
CA ASP A 65 -0.87 -3.04 12.08
C ASP A 65 -1.69 -3.12 10.80
N CYS A 66 -2.15 -4.32 10.47
CA CYS A 66 -2.92 -4.58 9.27
C CYS A 66 -4.41 -4.20 9.38
N SER A 67 -4.86 -3.68 10.53
CA SER A 67 -6.19 -3.11 10.69
C SER A 67 -6.28 -1.64 10.25
N THR A 68 -5.15 -1.00 9.99
CA THR A 68 -5.04 0.40 9.56
C THR A 68 -4.08 0.54 8.37
N LEU A 69 -3.94 1.75 7.84
CA LEU A 69 -2.99 2.04 6.76
C LEU A 69 -1.55 1.97 7.28
N THR A 70 -0.67 1.34 6.52
CA THR A 70 0.77 1.37 6.82
C THR A 70 1.33 2.75 6.48
N SER A 71 2.23 3.27 7.32
CA SER A 71 2.77 4.61 7.12
C SER A 71 3.52 4.77 5.79
N LYS A 72 3.46 5.97 5.21
CA LYS A 72 4.12 6.33 3.95
C LYS A 72 5.62 6.02 3.96
N CYS A 73 6.33 6.26 5.07
CA CYS A 73 7.77 5.98 5.17
C CYS A 73 8.07 4.49 5.01
N LEU A 74 7.32 3.61 5.70
CA LEU A 74 7.52 2.16 5.61
C LEU A 74 7.19 1.64 4.22
N LEU A 75 6.13 2.16 3.60
CA LEU A 75 5.76 1.79 2.22
C LEU A 75 6.81 2.22 1.21
N LEU A 76 7.36 3.43 1.36
CA LEU A 76 8.42 3.93 0.49
C LEU A 76 9.70 3.08 0.65
N LYS A 77 10.08 2.74 1.89
CA LYS A 77 11.20 1.84 2.17
C LYS A 77 11.02 0.44 1.59
N ALA A 78 9.82 -0.12 1.71
CA ALA A 78 9.47 -1.42 1.14
C ALA A 78 9.62 -1.42 -0.40
N ARG A 79 9.13 -0.36 -1.06
CA ARG A 79 9.26 -0.18 -2.52
C ARG A 79 10.72 -0.11 -2.95
N MET A 80 11.55 0.63 -2.23
CA MET A 80 12.98 0.75 -2.55
C MET A 80 13.75 -0.55 -2.33
N SER A 81 13.32 -1.37 -1.37
CA SER A 81 13.93 -2.68 -1.10
C SER A 81 13.60 -3.71 -2.18
N ALA A 82 12.38 -3.67 -2.74
CA ALA A 82 12.00 -4.52 -3.87
C ALA A 82 12.83 -4.22 -5.14
N SER A 83 13.21 -2.96 -5.36
CA SER A 83 14.01 -2.55 -6.53
C SER A 83 15.46 -3.04 -6.48
N LYS A 84 16.01 -3.35 -5.30
CA LYS A 84 17.41 -3.83 -5.14
C LYS A 84 17.59 -5.30 -5.54
N SER A 85 16.50 -6.02 -5.81
CA SER A 85 16.54 -7.45 -6.11
C SER A 85 16.64 -7.81 -7.61
N GLY A 86 16.69 -6.82 -8.52
CA GLY A 86 16.74 -7.02 -9.98
C GLY A 86 17.90 -6.29 -10.69
N ARG A 87 18.74 -7.07 -11.40
CA ARG A 87 19.93 -6.71 -12.24
C ARG A 87 21.08 -6.00 -11.50
N ALA A 88 22.31 -6.42 -11.85
CA ALA A 88 23.54 -5.79 -11.37
C ALA A 88 23.60 -4.30 -11.76
N LEU A 89 24.06 -3.47 -10.83
CA LEU A 89 24.14 -2.02 -10.93
C LEU A 89 25.03 -1.58 -12.11
N VAL A 90 24.49 -0.77 -13.02
CA VAL A 90 25.30 0.08 -13.90
C VAL A 90 25.64 1.34 -13.10
N ARG A 91 26.93 1.66 -12.94
CA ARG A 91 27.37 2.91 -12.31
C ARG A 91 27.00 4.08 -13.24
N PRO A 92 26.15 5.02 -12.82
CA PRO A 92 25.90 6.23 -13.58
C PRO A 92 27.19 7.07 -13.67
N SER A 93 27.35 7.82 -14.76
CA SER A 93 28.44 8.78 -14.90
C SER A 93 28.28 9.96 -13.92
N GLU A 94 29.37 10.70 -13.67
CA GLU A 94 29.38 11.88 -12.78
C GLU A 94 28.36 12.97 -13.17
N HIS A 95 27.91 12.97 -14.43
CA HIS A 95 26.91 13.91 -14.96
C HIS A 95 25.49 13.34 -15.04
N ALA A 96 25.24 12.16 -14.46
CA ALA A 96 23.90 11.58 -14.46
C ALA A 96 22.97 12.39 -13.55
N LEU A 97 22.02 13.09 -14.16
CA LEU A 97 20.95 13.76 -13.46
C LEU A 97 19.89 12.73 -13.06
N VAL A 98 19.73 12.49 -11.75
CA VAL A 98 18.64 11.67 -11.22
C VAL A 98 17.49 12.59 -10.85
N ASP A 99 16.35 12.42 -11.52
CA ASP A 99 15.07 13.03 -11.14
C ASP A 99 14.56 12.35 -9.86
N ASN A 100 14.93 12.90 -8.70
CA ASN A 100 14.94 12.16 -7.42
C ASN A 100 14.08 12.78 -6.31
N ASP A 101 13.26 13.78 -6.62
CA ASP A 101 12.61 14.56 -5.54
C ASP A 101 11.34 13.88 -4.97
N GLY A 102 10.98 12.67 -5.44
CA GLY A 102 9.81 11.92 -4.94
C GLY A 102 10.05 10.49 -4.46
N LEU A 103 11.14 9.81 -4.84
CA LEU A 103 11.36 8.38 -4.55
C LEU A 103 12.80 8.11 -4.11
N TYR A 104 13.02 7.91 -2.81
CA TYR A 104 14.31 7.60 -2.19
C TYR A 104 14.14 6.50 -1.13
N ASP A 105 15.21 5.83 -0.68
CA ASP A 105 15.18 4.87 0.44
C ASP A 105 15.19 5.63 1.77
N PRO A 106 14.05 5.75 2.48
CA PRO A 106 13.96 6.61 3.63
C PRO A 106 14.44 5.92 4.90
N ASP A 107 14.93 6.74 5.82
CA ASP A 107 15.12 6.38 7.21
C ASP A 107 13.83 6.67 7.98
N CYS A 108 13.23 5.60 8.50
CA CYS A 108 12.04 5.65 9.34
C CYS A 108 12.41 5.45 10.82
N ASP A 109 11.64 6.02 11.73
CA ASP A 109 11.72 5.71 13.16
C ASP A 109 11.02 4.39 13.50
N GLN A 110 10.97 4.03 14.79
CA GLN A 110 10.37 2.78 15.26
C GLN A 110 8.84 2.75 15.13
N GLN A 111 8.22 3.92 15.01
CA GLN A 111 6.78 4.08 14.77
C GLN A 111 6.47 4.10 13.26
N GLY A 112 7.49 4.04 12.41
CA GLY A 112 7.36 4.11 10.96
C GLY A 112 7.17 5.52 10.42
N SER A 113 7.42 6.57 11.20
CA SER A 113 7.43 7.96 10.70
C SER A 113 8.76 8.29 10.05
N PHE A 114 8.81 9.30 9.18
CA PHE A 114 10.07 9.77 8.63
C PHE A 114 10.96 10.36 9.74
N LYS A 115 12.24 10.02 9.73
CA LYS A 115 13.23 10.85 10.45
C LYS A 115 13.38 12.18 9.73
N ALA A 116 13.52 13.27 10.49
CA ALA A 116 13.60 14.63 9.93
C ALA A 116 14.76 14.78 8.95
N ARG A 117 15.90 14.14 9.21
CA ARG A 117 17.04 14.07 8.30
C ARG A 117 17.01 12.80 7.48
N GLN A 118 17.19 12.93 6.18
CA GLN A 118 17.26 11.83 5.22
C GLN A 118 18.58 11.91 4.45
N CYS A 119 19.26 10.78 4.24
CA CYS A 119 20.51 10.75 3.46
C CYS A 119 20.53 9.68 2.35
N ASN A 120 19.45 8.89 2.20
CA ASN A 120 19.31 7.83 1.19
C ASN A 120 20.54 6.91 1.09
N GLN A 121 21.11 6.53 2.24
CA GLN A 121 22.32 5.69 2.33
C GLN A 121 23.56 6.30 1.64
N THR A 122 23.61 7.63 1.49
CA THR A 122 24.75 8.38 0.96
C THR A 122 25.33 9.37 1.98
N SER A 123 26.41 10.07 1.63
CA SER A 123 26.93 11.20 2.41
C SER A 123 26.15 12.50 2.23
N VAL A 124 25.18 12.52 1.29
CA VAL A 124 24.37 13.69 0.96
C VAL A 124 23.04 13.61 1.71
N CYS A 125 22.75 14.60 2.54
CA CYS A 125 21.59 14.64 3.42
C CYS A 125 20.69 15.85 3.15
N TRP A 126 19.41 15.75 3.51
CA TRP A 126 18.44 16.85 3.45
C TRP A 126 17.42 16.72 4.58
N CYS A 127 16.73 17.80 4.92
CA CYS A 127 15.60 17.75 5.84
C CYS A 127 14.29 17.50 5.08
N VAL A 128 13.38 16.74 5.70
CA VAL A 128 12.04 16.46 5.18
C VAL A 128 10.95 16.89 6.15
N ASN A 129 9.72 17.06 5.65
CA ASN A 129 8.52 17.15 6.46
C ASN A 129 7.99 15.77 6.86
N SER A 130 6.88 15.75 7.60
CA SER A 130 6.20 14.53 8.07
C SER A 130 5.73 13.61 6.94
N VAL A 131 5.70 14.08 5.68
CA VAL A 131 5.32 13.27 4.51
C VAL A 131 6.50 12.88 3.63
N GLY A 132 7.73 13.13 4.09
CA GLY A 132 8.97 12.75 3.39
C GLY A 132 9.34 13.67 2.22
N VAL A 133 8.71 14.85 2.10
CA VAL A 133 9.05 15.83 1.07
C VAL A 133 10.18 16.72 1.57
N ARG A 134 11.19 16.91 0.71
CA ARG A 134 12.38 17.70 1.00
C ARG A 134 12.03 19.17 1.27
N ARG A 135 12.61 19.74 2.33
CA ARG A 135 12.40 21.12 2.79
C ARG A 135 13.64 22.00 2.76
N THR A 136 14.81 21.43 2.47
CA THR A 136 16.10 22.14 2.43
C THR A 136 16.86 21.78 1.17
N ASP A 137 17.90 22.56 0.88
CA ASP A 137 18.99 22.10 0.02
C ASP A 137 19.70 20.89 0.62
N LYS A 138 20.46 20.20 -0.24
CA LYS A 138 21.27 19.05 0.14
C LYS A 138 22.54 19.54 0.84
N GLY A 139 22.82 18.98 2.00
CA GLY A 139 24.05 19.16 2.75
C GLY A 139 24.80 17.83 2.95
N ASP A 140 25.81 17.85 3.81
CA ASP A 140 26.55 16.66 4.21
C ASP A 140 25.96 16.02 5.48
N GLN A 141 26.69 15.08 6.08
CA GLN A 141 26.29 14.38 7.30
C GLN A 141 26.25 15.27 8.56
N SER A 142 26.78 16.49 8.50
CA SER A 142 26.69 17.47 9.59
C SER A 142 25.37 18.25 9.59
N LEU A 143 24.57 18.15 8.50
CA LEU A 143 23.28 18.81 8.39
C LEU A 143 22.38 18.43 9.58
N ARG A 144 21.83 19.46 10.24
CA ARG A 144 20.91 19.33 11.38
C ARG A 144 19.49 19.58 10.93
N CYS A 145 18.60 18.68 11.33
CA CYS A 145 17.16 18.78 11.12
C CYS A 145 16.51 18.61 12.49
N ASP A 146 16.42 19.70 13.25
CA ASP A 146 16.08 19.67 14.68
C ASP A 146 14.64 19.21 14.94
N GLU A 147 13.76 19.33 13.96
CA GLU A 147 12.37 18.93 14.05
C GLU A 147 11.85 18.31 12.75
N LEU A 148 10.88 17.40 12.90
CA LEU A 148 10.08 16.90 11.80
C LEU A 148 8.86 17.81 11.65
N VAL A 149 8.89 18.70 10.65
CA VAL A 149 7.80 19.65 10.43
C VAL A 149 6.55 18.93 9.91
N ARG A 150 5.41 19.19 10.55
CA ARG A 150 4.13 18.61 10.21
C ARG A 150 3.56 19.22 8.93
N THR A 151 3.19 18.37 7.98
CA THR A 151 2.29 18.71 6.87
C THR A 151 0.86 18.63 7.36
N HIS A 152 0.23 19.77 7.58
CA HIS A 152 -1.12 19.83 8.16
C HIS A 152 -2.22 19.91 7.10
N HIS A 153 -1.88 20.28 5.87
CA HIS A 153 -2.82 20.42 4.76
C HIS A 153 -2.24 19.81 3.48
N ILE A 154 -3.01 18.96 2.82
CA ILE A 154 -2.69 18.34 1.53
C ILE A 154 -3.78 18.72 0.53
N LEU A 155 -3.40 19.33 -0.59
CA LEU A 155 -4.29 19.62 -1.72
C LEU A 155 -4.07 18.57 -2.80
N ILE A 156 -5.12 17.87 -3.17
CA ILE A 156 -5.10 16.88 -4.25
C ILE A 156 -5.89 17.45 -5.42
N ASP A 157 -5.17 17.87 -6.45
CA ASP A 157 -5.73 18.41 -7.68
C ASP A 157 -5.84 17.29 -8.72
N LEU A 158 -7.07 16.98 -9.09
CA LEU A 158 -7.41 15.99 -10.10
C LEU A 158 -7.98 16.68 -11.31
N ARG A 159 -7.68 16.13 -12.48
CA ARG A 159 -8.38 16.48 -13.72
C ARG A 159 -8.90 15.20 -14.34
N HIS A 160 -10.21 15.16 -14.55
CA HIS A 160 -10.82 14.08 -15.30
C HIS A 160 -10.82 14.41 -16.80
N ARG A 161 -11.01 13.41 -17.66
CA ARG A 161 -10.91 13.63 -19.11
C ARG A 161 -11.96 14.64 -19.61
N PRO A 162 -11.61 15.61 -20.48
CA PRO A 162 -12.54 16.67 -20.91
C PRO A 162 -13.72 16.17 -21.76
N ASP A 163 -13.58 15.02 -22.41
CA ASP A 163 -14.62 14.38 -23.22
C ASP A 163 -15.73 13.75 -22.36
N THR A 164 -15.53 13.64 -21.05
CA THR A 164 -16.56 13.21 -20.11
C THR A 164 -17.46 14.37 -19.70
N ARG A 165 -18.77 14.11 -19.61
CA ARG A 165 -19.75 15.10 -19.16
C ARG A 165 -19.42 15.56 -17.74
N ALA A 166 -19.76 16.81 -17.41
CA ALA A 166 -19.63 17.30 -16.05
C ALA A 166 -20.46 16.46 -15.07
N PHE A 167 -19.84 16.07 -13.95
CA PHE A 167 -20.51 15.38 -12.87
C PHE A 167 -21.42 16.33 -12.08
N ASN A 168 -22.41 15.78 -11.39
CA ASN A 168 -23.09 16.56 -10.36
C ASN A 168 -22.14 16.78 -9.18
N HIS A 169 -21.96 18.04 -8.76
CA HIS A 169 -21.04 18.41 -7.67
C HIS A 169 -21.32 17.61 -6.38
N SER A 170 -22.59 17.55 -5.95
CA SER A 170 -22.97 16.89 -4.69
C SER A 170 -22.77 15.37 -4.74
N ASP A 171 -23.07 14.73 -5.86
CA ASP A 171 -22.83 13.30 -6.02
C ASP A 171 -21.33 12.97 -6.04
N LEU A 172 -20.51 13.81 -6.68
CA LEU A 172 -19.07 13.67 -6.73
C LEU A 172 -18.41 13.89 -5.36
N ASP A 173 -18.80 14.96 -4.64
CA ASP A 173 -18.34 15.23 -3.26
C ASP A 173 -18.68 14.04 -2.34
N ALA A 174 -19.92 13.56 -2.37
CA ALA A 174 -20.36 12.45 -1.55
C ALA A 174 -19.56 11.17 -1.83
N GLU A 175 -19.31 10.87 -3.10
CA GLU A 175 -18.58 9.67 -3.52
C GLU A 175 -17.10 9.73 -3.14
N LEU A 176 -16.45 10.88 -3.30
CA LEU A 176 -15.05 11.07 -2.89
C LEU A 176 -14.89 11.02 -1.36
N ARG A 177 -15.81 11.63 -0.61
CA ARG A 177 -15.83 11.51 0.87
C ARG A 177 -16.03 10.07 1.31
N ARG A 178 -16.92 9.33 0.65
CA ARG A 178 -17.16 7.90 0.90
C ARG A 178 -15.89 7.08 0.64
N LEU A 179 -15.22 7.34 -0.48
CA LEU A 179 -13.95 6.69 -0.84
C LEU A 179 -12.90 6.88 0.25
N PHE A 180 -12.64 8.12 0.68
CA PHE A 180 -11.64 8.40 1.72
C PHE A 180 -11.96 7.74 3.06
N ARG A 181 -13.25 7.70 3.43
CA ARG A 181 -13.69 7.01 4.65
C ARG A 181 -13.53 5.50 4.57
N GLU A 182 -14.01 4.87 3.50
CA GLU A 182 -14.18 3.42 3.44
C GLU A 182 -12.91 2.72 2.96
N ARG A 183 -12.22 3.28 1.97
CA ARG A 183 -11.03 2.68 1.38
C ARG A 183 -9.76 3.14 2.08
N TYR A 184 -9.65 4.44 2.38
CA TYR A 184 -8.46 5.02 3.00
C TYR A 184 -8.59 5.21 4.51
N LEU A 185 -9.68 4.74 5.11
CA LEU A 185 -9.91 4.73 6.56
C LEU A 185 -9.74 6.12 7.21
N LEU A 186 -9.84 7.19 6.42
CA LEU A 186 -9.63 8.56 6.87
C LEU A 186 -10.92 9.06 7.49
N HIS A 187 -10.84 9.55 8.73
CA HIS A 187 -12.01 10.09 9.41
C HIS A 187 -12.62 11.26 8.60
N PRO A 188 -13.95 11.29 8.36
CA PRO A 188 -14.58 12.27 7.46
C PRO A 188 -14.27 13.74 7.79
N LYS A 189 -14.08 14.06 9.07
CA LYS A 189 -13.68 15.40 9.56
C LYS A 189 -12.37 15.94 8.94
N PHE A 190 -11.50 15.06 8.43
CA PHE A 190 -10.22 15.43 7.84
C PHE A 190 -10.28 15.62 6.32
N VAL A 191 -11.44 15.34 5.68
CA VAL A 191 -11.73 15.79 4.32
C VAL A 191 -12.42 17.15 4.44
N ALA A 192 -11.62 18.22 4.40
CA ALA A 192 -12.10 19.58 4.66
C ALA A 192 -13.08 20.04 3.56
N ALA A 193 -12.70 19.86 2.30
CA ALA A 193 -13.51 20.26 1.16
C ALA A 193 -13.30 19.37 -0.07
N VAL A 194 -14.32 19.32 -0.93
CA VAL A 194 -14.22 18.83 -2.31
C VAL A 194 -14.81 19.92 -3.21
N HIS A 195 -13.93 20.58 -3.97
CA HIS A 195 -14.30 21.58 -4.95
C HIS A 195 -14.34 20.93 -6.35
N TYR A 196 -15.36 21.27 -7.12
CA TYR A 196 -15.48 20.80 -8.50
C TYR A 196 -15.84 21.95 -9.43
N GLU A 197 -14.94 22.20 -10.37
CA GLU A 197 -15.10 23.11 -11.50
C GLU A 197 -14.68 22.35 -12.75
N HIS A 198 -15.65 21.88 -13.53
CA HIS A 198 -15.39 20.97 -14.65
C HIS A 198 -14.24 21.44 -15.56
N PRO A 199 -13.23 20.58 -15.87
CA PRO A 199 -13.07 19.16 -15.50
C PRO A 199 -12.17 18.92 -14.27
N THR A 200 -11.95 19.93 -13.45
CA THR A 200 -11.02 19.95 -12.32
C THR A 200 -11.74 19.64 -11.01
N ILE A 201 -11.14 18.77 -10.20
CA ILE A 201 -11.57 18.42 -8.86
C ILE A 201 -10.42 18.75 -7.91
N GLN A 202 -10.70 19.46 -6.83
CA GLN A 202 -9.72 19.72 -5.77
C GLN A 202 -10.24 19.14 -4.46
N ILE A 203 -9.45 18.29 -3.83
CA ILE A 203 -9.75 17.67 -2.54
C ILE A 203 -8.79 18.24 -1.51
N GLU A 204 -9.34 18.80 -0.43
CA GLU A 204 -8.57 19.34 0.68
C GLU A 204 -8.58 18.36 1.85
N LEU A 205 -7.39 17.90 2.26
CA LEU A 205 -7.21 17.10 3.46
C LEU A 205 -6.51 17.94 4.54
N GLN A 206 -7.14 18.12 5.70
CA GLN A 206 -6.58 18.93 6.78
C GLN A 206 -6.56 18.15 8.10
N GLN A 207 -5.40 18.10 8.76
CA GLN A 207 -5.20 17.42 10.03
C GLN A 207 -3.98 18.00 10.75
N ASN A 208 -4.23 18.86 11.75
CA ASN A 208 -3.19 19.38 12.62
C ASN A 208 -2.66 18.29 13.56
N ALA A 209 -1.43 18.45 14.04
CA ALA A 209 -0.84 17.51 15.01
C ALA A 209 -1.72 17.31 16.25
N SER A 210 -2.37 18.37 16.74
CA SER A 210 -3.26 18.34 17.90
C SER A 210 -4.59 17.61 17.67
N GLN A 211 -5.00 17.38 16.42
CA GLN A 211 -6.29 16.78 16.08
C GLN A 211 -6.21 15.28 15.82
N LYS A 212 -4.99 14.75 15.58
CA LYS A 212 -4.74 13.33 15.28
C LYS A 212 -4.70 12.53 16.57
N ALA A 213 -5.74 11.72 16.80
CA ALA A 213 -5.79 10.82 17.95
C ALA A 213 -4.96 9.54 17.72
N ALA A 214 -4.69 8.80 18.79
CA ALA A 214 -4.11 7.46 18.67
C ALA A 214 -5.07 6.55 17.89
N GLY A 215 -4.57 5.87 16.86
CA GLY A 215 -5.36 5.03 15.96
C GLY A 215 -5.95 5.77 14.74
N ASP A 216 -5.96 7.11 14.72
CA ASP A 216 -6.35 7.86 13.53
C ASP A 216 -5.31 7.67 12.41
N VAL A 217 -5.82 7.45 11.20
CA VAL A 217 -5.02 7.50 9.97
C VAL A 217 -4.51 8.92 9.73
N ASP A 218 -3.24 9.04 9.34
CA ASP A 218 -2.67 10.32 8.93
C ASP A 218 -3.14 10.70 7.52
N ILE A 219 -3.45 11.97 7.28
CA ILE A 219 -3.78 12.46 5.93
C ILE A 219 -2.68 12.16 4.90
N ALA A 220 -1.43 12.08 5.35
CA ALA A 220 -0.28 11.70 4.52
C ALA A 220 -0.37 10.27 3.99
N ASP A 221 -0.81 9.35 4.85
CA ASP A 221 -0.94 7.94 4.49
C ASP A 221 -2.13 7.77 3.55
N ALA A 222 -3.28 8.36 3.88
CA ALA A 222 -4.46 8.33 3.01
C ALA A 222 -4.16 8.92 1.62
N ALA A 223 -3.48 10.07 1.55
CA ALA A 223 -3.10 10.70 0.28
C ALA A 223 -2.12 9.83 -0.52
N TYR A 224 -1.16 9.18 0.14
CA TYR A 224 -0.20 8.29 -0.52
C TYR A 224 -0.89 7.05 -1.10
N TYR A 225 -1.79 6.41 -0.35
CA TYR A 225 -2.59 5.29 -0.84
C TYR A 225 -3.46 5.68 -2.04
N PHE A 226 -4.14 6.82 -1.95
CA PHE A 226 -4.92 7.38 -3.05
C PHE A 226 -4.04 7.61 -4.29
N GLU A 227 -2.88 8.25 -4.13
CA GLU A 227 -1.94 8.48 -5.24
C GLU A 227 -1.45 7.18 -5.88
N ARG A 228 -1.23 6.12 -5.09
CA ARG A 228 -0.86 4.80 -5.60
C ARG A 228 -1.98 4.15 -6.39
N ASP A 229 -3.22 4.23 -5.91
CA ASP A 229 -4.39 3.73 -6.62
C ASP A 229 -4.61 4.43 -7.96
N VAL A 230 -4.51 5.76 -7.98
CA VAL A 230 -4.60 6.57 -9.21
C VAL A 230 -3.58 6.12 -10.25
N LYS A 231 -2.34 5.83 -9.83
CA LYS A 231 -1.26 5.39 -10.72
C LYS A 231 -1.31 3.89 -11.06
N GLY A 232 -2.36 3.16 -10.64
CA GLY A 232 -2.49 1.71 -10.86
C GLY A 232 -1.51 0.86 -10.05
N GLU A 233 -0.87 1.45 -9.03
CA GLU A 233 0.16 0.83 -8.18
C GLU A 233 -0.37 0.55 -6.77
N SER A 234 -1.65 0.18 -6.65
CA SER A 234 -2.33 0.03 -5.36
C SER A 234 -1.54 -0.75 -4.32
N VAL A 235 -1.53 -0.24 -3.09
CA VAL A 235 -0.86 -0.87 -1.95
C VAL A 235 -1.67 -2.02 -1.38
N PHE A 236 -3.00 -2.03 -1.58
CA PHE A 236 -3.87 -3.10 -1.12
C PHE A 236 -3.58 -4.42 -1.88
N PRO A 237 -3.72 -5.59 -1.24
CA PRO A 237 -3.61 -6.88 -1.92
C PRO A 237 -4.65 -7.03 -3.06
N GLY A 238 -4.29 -7.80 -4.08
CA GLY A 238 -5.16 -8.06 -5.23
C GLY A 238 -4.95 -7.10 -6.41
N ARG A 239 -5.83 -7.22 -7.41
CA ARG A 239 -5.88 -6.31 -8.56
C ARG A 239 -6.94 -5.25 -8.26
N GLY A 240 -6.53 -4.01 -8.01
CA GLY A 240 -7.49 -2.92 -7.87
C GLY A 240 -6.77 -1.58 -7.82
N GLY A 241 -6.80 -0.83 -8.93
CA GLY A 241 -6.45 0.59 -8.93
C GLY A 241 -7.61 1.43 -8.40
N LEU A 242 -7.58 2.73 -8.68
CA LEU A 242 -8.73 3.59 -8.39
C LEU A 242 -9.94 3.16 -9.23
N ASP A 243 -11.03 2.77 -8.57
CA ASP A 243 -12.34 2.50 -9.19
C ASP A 243 -13.39 3.34 -8.46
N VAL A 244 -13.59 4.56 -8.95
CA VAL A 244 -14.57 5.52 -8.42
C VAL A 244 -15.68 5.69 -9.43
N ARG A 245 -16.92 5.53 -8.99
CA ARG A 245 -18.11 5.63 -9.86
C ARG A 245 -19.13 6.57 -9.27
N VAL A 246 -19.35 7.70 -9.92
CA VAL A 246 -20.35 8.69 -9.52
C VAL A 246 -21.67 8.32 -10.19
N ARG A 247 -22.65 7.86 -9.40
CA ARG A 247 -23.95 7.37 -9.92
C ARG A 247 -23.81 6.30 -11.03
N GLY A 248 -22.77 5.49 -10.95
CA GLY A 248 -22.47 4.43 -11.92
C GLY A 248 -21.54 4.84 -13.07
N GLU A 249 -21.33 6.13 -13.29
CA GLU A 249 -20.39 6.67 -14.28
C GLU A 249 -18.95 6.66 -13.72
N PRO A 250 -17.98 6.09 -14.44
CA PRO A 250 -16.60 5.99 -13.95
C PRO A 250 -15.89 7.35 -13.97
N LEU A 251 -15.20 7.68 -12.89
CA LEU A 251 -14.31 8.85 -12.83
C LEU A 251 -12.95 8.50 -13.44
N LEU A 252 -12.74 8.90 -14.70
CA LEU A 252 -11.50 8.65 -15.43
C LEU A 252 -10.57 9.87 -15.33
N LEU A 253 -9.48 9.70 -14.58
CA LEU A 253 -8.47 10.74 -14.34
C LEU A 253 -7.42 10.77 -15.47
N GLU A 254 -7.05 11.98 -15.91
CA GLU A 254 -5.94 12.21 -16.84
C GLU A 254 -4.72 12.84 -16.17
N ARG A 255 -4.93 13.62 -15.10
CA ARG A 255 -3.87 14.28 -14.36
C ARG A 255 -4.18 14.29 -12.88
N THR A 256 -3.13 14.13 -12.08
CA THR A 256 -3.17 14.23 -10.62
C THR A 256 -1.93 14.94 -10.14
N LEU A 257 -2.12 15.99 -9.35
CA LEU A 257 -1.06 16.73 -8.65
C LEU A 257 -1.40 16.72 -7.16
N ILE A 258 -0.37 16.65 -6.33
CA ILE A 258 -0.52 16.68 -4.87
C ILE A 258 0.42 17.75 -4.35
N TYR A 259 -0.14 18.70 -3.60
CA TYR A 259 0.59 19.77 -2.94
C TYR A 259 0.56 19.55 -1.43
N TYR A 260 1.66 19.86 -0.78
CA TYR A 260 1.87 19.67 0.65
C TYR A 260 2.11 21.02 1.30
N LEU A 261 1.30 21.35 2.31
CA LEU A 261 1.41 22.58 3.08
C LEU A 261 1.82 22.23 4.51
N ASP A 262 3.00 22.73 4.86
CA ASP A 262 3.64 22.51 6.15
C ASP A 262 3.26 23.59 7.17
N GLU A 263 3.28 23.25 8.45
CA GLU A 263 3.06 24.22 9.55
C GLU A 263 4.14 25.31 9.59
N LYS A 264 5.32 25.05 8.97
CA LYS A 264 6.43 26.00 8.88
C LYS A 264 6.89 26.11 7.41
N PRO A 265 7.19 27.33 6.91
CA PRO A 265 7.67 27.51 5.54
C PRO A 265 8.99 26.75 5.34
N PRO A 266 9.31 26.26 4.13
CA PRO A 266 10.60 25.63 3.84
C PRO A 266 11.75 26.57 4.21
N SER A 267 12.81 26.03 4.81
CA SER A 267 14.03 26.80 5.07
C SER A 267 14.70 27.08 3.72
N SER A 268 14.61 28.32 3.25
CA SER A 268 15.37 28.83 2.11
C SER A 268 16.81 29.17 2.56
N PRO A 269 17.81 29.11 1.66
CA PRO A 269 19.24 29.29 1.98
C PRO A 269 19.58 30.61 2.68
#